data_AF-A0A1M6ZWN4-F1
#
_entry.id   AF-A0A1M6ZWN4-F1
#
_cell.length_a   1.000
_cell.length_b   1.000
_cell.length_c   1.000
_cell.angle_alpha   90.00
_cell.angle_beta   90.00
_cell.angle_gamma   90.00
#
_symmetry.space_group_name_H-M   'P 1'
#
loop_
_entity.id
_entity.type
_entity.pdbx_description
1 polymer ?
#
loop_
_entity_poly.entity_id
_entity_poly.type
_entity_poly.pdbx_seq_one_letter_code
_entity_poly.pdbx_strand_id
1 'polypeptide(L)' 'MVNEEFSPSENQEVVLQVFKDEQRVNPLRIRDVTGLEKQRVNDALGSLVDAGWIRRVNRGLYEFVEDPRE' A
#
# COMPACT_ATOMS: atom_id res chain seq x y z
N MET A 1 10.22 11.88 1.75
CA MET A 1 11.19 11.51 0.71
C MET A 1 10.88 10.08 0.34
N VAL A 2 10.77 9.77 -0.94
CA VAL A 2 10.42 8.43 -1.38
C VAL A 2 11.68 7.55 -1.31
N ASN A 3 11.52 6.33 -0.79
CA ASN A 3 12.61 5.37 -0.67
C ASN A 3 12.70 4.54 -1.96
N GLU A 4 13.66 4.85 -2.81
CA GLU A 4 13.88 4.17 -4.09
C GLU A 4 14.51 2.76 -3.92
N GLU A 5 15.13 2.49 -2.76
CA GLU A 5 15.76 1.20 -2.44
C GLU A 5 14.80 0.21 -1.75
N PHE A 6 13.54 0.60 -1.51
CA PHE A 6 12.55 -0.27 -0.90
C PHE A 6 12.16 -1.40 -1.87
N SER A 7 12.27 -2.64 -1.41
CA SER A 7 11.83 -3.82 -2.15
C SER A 7 10.62 -4.46 -1.45
N PRO A 8 9.41 -4.34 -2.02
CA PRO A 8 8.21 -4.94 -1.45
C PRO A 8 8.31 -6.46 -1.38
N SER A 9 7.84 -7.04 -0.27
CA SER A 9 7.50 -8.46 -0.17
C SER A 9 6.27 -8.80 -1.04
N GLU A 10 6.00 -10.08 -1.25
CA GLU A 10 4.83 -10.53 -2.03
C GLU A 10 3.49 -9.92 -1.54
N ASN A 11 3.27 -9.88 -0.22
CA ASN A 11 2.05 -9.27 0.34
C ASN A 11 2.00 -7.76 0.09
N GLN A 12 3.14 -7.07 0.18
CA GLN A 12 3.22 -5.62 -0.07
C GLN A 12 3.01 -5.31 -1.55
N GLU A 13 3.55 -6.14 -2.45
CA GLU A 13 3.35 -6.00 -3.90
C GLU A 13 1.86 -6.18 -4.27
N VAL A 14 1.20 -7.19 -3.70
CA VAL A 14 -0.25 -7.40 -3.88
C VAL A 14 -1.05 -6.20 -3.40
N VAL A 15 -0.69 -5.62 -2.24
CA VAL A 15 -1.36 -4.42 -1.73
C VAL A 15 -1.08 -3.20 -2.61
N LEU A 16 0.17 -3.01 -3.06
CA LEU A 16 0.59 -1.93 -3.93
C LEU A 16 -0.14 -1.96 -5.27
N GLN A 17 -0.38 -3.14 -5.83
CA GLN A 17 -1.13 -3.28 -7.08
C GLN A 17 -2.55 -2.72 -6.95
N VAL A 18 -3.23 -2.93 -5.82
CA VAL A 18 -4.56 -2.34 -5.57
C VAL A 18 -4.48 -0.80 -5.59
N PHE A 19 -3.39 -0.22 -5.09
CA PHE A 19 -3.17 1.24 -5.15
C PHE A 19 -2.92 1.74 -6.57
N LYS A 20 -2.15 1.00 -7.39
CA LYS A 20 -1.94 1.35 -8.79
C LYS A 20 -3.27 1.34 -9.57
N ASP A 21 -4.15 0.39 -9.27
CA ASP A 21 -5.44 0.23 -9.94
C ASP A 21 -6.49 1.26 -9.46
N GLU A 22 -6.57 1.54 -8.16
CA GLU A 22 -7.67 2.33 -7.56
C GLU A 22 -7.26 3.71 -7.04
N GLN A 23 -5.96 4.05 -7.02
CA GLN A 23 -5.33 5.29 -6.53
C GLN A 23 -5.57 5.62 -5.06
N ARG A 24 -6.81 5.56 -4.56
CA ARG A 24 -7.20 5.80 -3.16
C ARG A 24 -7.95 4.62 -2.60
N VAL A 25 -7.41 4.04 -1.53
CA VAL A 25 -7.90 2.76 -1.01
C VAL A 25 -7.97 2.79 0.51
N ASN A 26 -8.94 2.06 1.06
CA ASN A 26 -9.04 1.81 2.50
C ASN A 26 -8.67 0.35 2.83
N PRO A 27 -8.27 0.04 4.08
CA PRO A 27 -7.85 -1.32 4.45
C PRO A 27 -8.92 -2.40 4.24
N LEU A 28 -10.21 -2.06 4.30
CA LEU A 28 -11.28 -3.01 4.05
C LEU A 28 -11.32 -3.41 2.57
N ARG A 29 -11.25 -2.43 1.66
CA ARG A 29 -11.22 -2.66 0.21
C ARG A 29 -10.04 -3.54 -0.19
N ILE A 30 -8.85 -3.30 0.38
CA ILE A 30 -7.67 -4.14 0.13
C ILE A 30 -7.95 -5.60 0.52
N ARG A 31 -8.53 -5.83 1.70
CA ARG A 31 -8.88 -7.19 2.16
C ARG A 31 -9.91 -7.86 1.26
N ASP A 32 -10.92 -7.13 0.81
CA ASP A 32 -11.98 -7.67 -0.04
C ASP A 32 -11.46 -8.10 -1.41
N VAL A 33 -10.50 -7.35 -1.98
CA VAL A 33 -9.91 -7.64 -3.30
C VAL A 33 -8.83 -8.73 -3.22
N THR A 34 -8.01 -8.70 -2.17
CA THR A 34 -6.81 -9.56 -2.09
C THR A 34 -7.02 -10.82 -1.26
N GLY A 35 -8.07 -10.88 -0.43
CA GLY A 35 -8.28 -11.95 0.54
C GLY A 35 -7.29 -11.94 1.71
N LEU A 36 -6.39 -10.95 1.78
CA LEU A 36 -5.40 -10.86 2.86
C LEU A 36 -6.07 -10.62 4.22
N GLU A 37 -5.50 -11.23 5.25
CA GLU A 37 -5.92 -10.97 6.61
C GLU A 37 -5.54 -9.56 7.08
N LYS A 38 -6.29 -9.04 8.06
CA LYS A 38 -6.14 -7.67 8.55
C LYS A 38 -4.71 -7.32 8.97
N GLN A 39 -3.99 -8.27 9.60
CA GLN A 39 -2.63 -8.06 10.04
C GLN A 39 -1.69 -7.78 8.85
N ARG A 40 -1.67 -8.66 7.85
CA ARG A 40 -0.85 -8.50 6.63
C ARG A 40 -1.13 -7.19 5.91
N VAL A 41 -2.40 -6.80 5.80
CA VAL A 41 -2.77 -5.53 5.17
C VAL A 41 -2.22 -4.34 5.96
N ASN A 42 -2.34 -4.35 7.29
CA ASN A 42 -1.81 -3.25 8.11
C ASN A 42 -0.28 -3.19 8.07
N ASP A 43 0.40 -4.34 8.10
CA ASP A 43 1.85 -4.41 8.02
C ASP A 43 2.34 -3.88 6.67
N ALA A 44 1.69 -4.27 5.57
CA ALA A 44 2.00 -3.78 4.23
C ALA A 44 1.76 -2.26 4.11
N LEU A 45 0.62 -1.77 4.60
CA LEU A 45 0.32 -0.34 4.62
C LEU A 45 1.36 0.46 5.41
N GLY A 46 1.81 -0.06 6.56
CA GLY A 46 2.87 0.56 7.35
C GLY A 46 4.15 0.69 6.54
N SER A 47 4.66 -0.40 6.00
CA SER A 47 5.91 -0.39 5.22
C SER A 47 5.84 0.49 3.97
N LEU A 48 4.72 0.47 3.24
CA LEU A 48 4.53 1.30 2.04
C LEU A 48 4.43 2.79 2.39
N VAL A 49 3.82 3.14 3.53
CA VAL A 49 3.80 4.51 4.05
C VAL A 49 5.20 4.94 4.48
N ASP A 50 5.93 4.08 5.19
CA ASP A 50 7.28 4.37 5.67
C ASP A 50 8.26 4.55 4.49
N ALA A 51 8.07 3.78 3.40
CA ALA A 51 8.78 3.96 2.14
C ALA A 51 8.35 5.21 1.36
N GLY A 52 7.20 5.80 1.68
CA GLY A 52 6.65 6.97 1.00
C GLY A 52 5.96 6.68 -0.33
N TRP A 53 5.74 5.41 -0.68
CA TRP A 53 5.12 4.99 -1.95
C TRP A 53 3.61 5.17 -1.91
N ILE A 54 3.04 5.14 -0.72
CA ILE A 54 1.67 5.56 -0.44
C ILE A 54 1.69 6.57 0.72
N ARG A 55 0.63 7.36 0.86
CA ARG A 55 0.46 8.28 1.98
C ARG A 55 -0.90 8.12 2.63
N ARG A 56 -0.95 8.36 3.93
CA ARG A 56 -2.22 8.38 4.68
C ARG A 56 -2.88 9.76 4.52
N VAL A 57 -4.04 9.80 3.86
CA VAL A 57 -4.81 11.04 3.66
C VAL A 57 -5.61 11.39 4.91
N ASN A 58 -6.25 10.40 5.53
CA ASN A 58 -6.95 10.54 6.80
C ASN A 58 -6.97 9.21 7.57
N ARG A 59 -7.73 9.14 8.66
CA ARG A 59 -7.91 7.88 9.40
C ARG A 59 -8.63 6.84 8.55
N GLY A 60 -7.87 5.90 8.00
CA GLY A 60 -8.40 4.75 7.26
C GLY A 60 -8.47 4.95 5.74
N LEU A 61 -7.96 6.07 5.21
CA LEU A 61 -7.82 6.30 3.77
C LEU A 61 -6.35 6.55 3.43
N TYR A 62 -5.90 5.86 2.40
CA TYR A 62 -4.55 5.94 1.86
C TYR A 62 -4.62 6.29 0.38
N GLU A 63 -3.57 6.90 -0.13
CA GLU A 63 -3.44 7.31 -1.53
C GLU A 63 -2.08 6.89 -2.06
N PHE A 64 -2.06 6.39 -3.30
CA PHE A 64 -0.86 6.11 -4.05
C PHE A 64 -0.07 7.40 -4.31
N VAL A 65 1.24 7.36 -4.10
CA VAL A 65 2.13 8.49 -4.39
C VAL A 65 2.86 8.20 -5.69
N GLU A 66 3.75 7.20 -5.65
CA GLU A 66 4.53 6.74 -6.79
C GLU A 66 5.15 5.37 -6.47
N ASP A 67 5.53 4.64 -7.51
CA ASP A 67 6.41 3.47 -7.43
C ASP A 67 7.70 3.82 -8.20
N PRO A 68 8.83 4.09 -7.52
CA PRO A 68 10.08 4.52 -8.17
C PRO A 68 10.69 3.50 -9.14
N ARG A 69 10.14 2.29 -9.21
CA ARG A 69 10.61 1.23 -10.09
C ARG A 69 10.01 1.34 -11.51
N GLU A 70 9.05 2.25 -11.73
CA GLU A 70 8.35 2.48 -13.00
C GLU A 70 8.71 3.79 -13.69
#